data_AF-A0A439P4G0-F1
#
_entry.id   AF-A0A439P4G0-F1
#
_cell.length_a   1.000
_cell.length_b   1.000
_cell.length_c   1.000
_cell.angle_alpha   90.00
_cell.angle_beta   90.00
_cell.angle_gamma   90.00
#
_symmetry.space_group_name_H-M   'P 1'
#
loop_
_entity.id
_entity.type
_entity.pdbx_description
1 polymer ?
#
loop_
_entity_poly.entity_id
_entity_poly.type
_entity_poly.pdbx_seq_one_letter_code
_entity_poly.pdbx_strand_id
1 'polypeptide(L)'
;GQTDDMNAKGQQDEPAAGKQPGEAAVALNVPKPELELPPKNALDYPAQRASWVRDFNGGDCFYATLTSATETAVEIEGLGTEVQPFERMLSDFQARFHLEPDISVRLIEPAQCEVTDFLRFLDQMPADKPQLALDRTTVPSGSPIGGTLVTRGGLISSVLLIDHRGMAFNLDGRILAQADKATFNFPIDLGAADKAAGKVVPQIIMVITGPQDIQAAAFSAPTPAALLLPRILEEIDTNRSEFSATAKYFRLGG
;
A
#
# COMPACT_ATOMS: atom_id res chain seq x y z
N GLY A 1 -94.77 -10.79 10.48
CA GLY A 1 -94.71 -9.45 11.08
C GLY A 1 -94.26 -9.63 12.50
N GLN A 2 -93.05 -9.20 12.85
CA GLN A 2 -92.76 -7.85 13.40
C GLN A 2 -93.39 -7.71 14.80
N THR A 3 -92.56 -7.90 15.85
CA THR A 3 -92.07 -6.85 16.79
C THR A 3 -93.03 -6.70 17.99
N ASP A 4 -92.64 -6.49 19.24
CA ASP A 4 -91.36 -6.23 19.89
C ASP A 4 -91.55 -6.46 21.40
N ASP A 5 -90.43 -6.61 22.09
CA ASP A 5 -90.23 -6.71 23.53
C ASP A 5 -90.94 -5.66 24.39
N MET A 6 -91.22 -6.03 25.65
CA MET A 6 -90.54 -5.51 26.85
C MET A 6 -91.35 -5.88 28.11
N ASN A 7 -90.69 -6.38 29.16
CA ASN A 7 -90.37 -5.58 30.35
C ASN A 7 -90.06 -6.44 31.61
N ALA A 8 -89.13 -5.92 32.41
CA ALA A 8 -89.07 -5.94 33.89
C ALA A 8 -88.22 -6.99 34.64
N LYS A 9 -87.01 -6.52 35.01
CA LYS A 9 -86.41 -6.38 36.37
C LYS A 9 -86.42 -7.55 37.37
N GLY A 10 -85.24 -7.82 37.94
CA GLY A 10 -85.01 -8.39 39.27
C GLY A 10 -83.75 -9.27 39.31
N GLN A 11 -82.54 -8.72 39.57
CA GLN A 11 -81.86 -8.58 40.88
C GLN A 11 -81.46 -9.91 41.56
N GLN A 12 -80.17 -9.95 41.97
CA GLN A 12 -79.52 -10.79 43.00
C GLN A 12 -78.90 -12.14 42.58
N ASP A 13 -77.56 -12.15 42.47
CA ASP A 13 -76.62 -12.78 43.43
C ASP A 13 -75.37 -13.31 42.71
N GLU A 14 -74.24 -12.63 42.93
CA GLU A 14 -72.92 -13.27 42.97
C GLU A 14 -72.72 -13.83 44.39
N PRO A 15 -71.92 -14.89 44.63
CA PRO A 15 -70.58 -14.98 44.04
C PRO A 15 -70.06 -16.39 43.68
N ALA A 16 -69.05 -16.36 42.81
CA ALA A 16 -67.74 -16.99 43.00
C ALA A 16 -67.26 -17.94 41.88
N ALA A 17 -66.19 -17.45 41.26
CA ALA A 17 -64.98 -18.20 40.90
C ALA A 17 -65.05 -19.18 39.73
N GLY A 18 -64.81 -18.62 38.54
CA GLY A 18 -64.27 -19.34 37.39
C GLY A 18 -63.46 -18.39 36.52
N LYS A 19 -62.20 -18.14 36.89
CA LYS A 19 -61.24 -17.40 36.06
C LYS A 19 -60.82 -18.30 34.89
N GLN A 20 -61.10 -17.87 33.66
CA GLN A 20 -60.12 -17.89 32.57
C GLN A 20 -60.55 -16.94 31.44
N PRO A 21 -59.98 -15.73 31.39
CA PRO A 21 -60.18 -14.80 30.29
C PRO A 21 -59.20 -15.08 29.15
N GLY A 22 -59.70 -14.89 27.94
CA GLY A 22 -58.95 -14.21 26.89
C GLY A 22 -58.17 -15.12 25.95
N GLU A 23 -58.82 -15.46 24.85
CA GLU A 23 -58.18 -15.69 23.56
C GLU A 23 -57.20 -14.54 23.28
N ALA A 24 -55.90 -14.79 23.51
CA ALA A 24 -54.85 -13.89 23.07
C ALA A 24 -54.61 -14.18 21.58
N ALA A 25 -55.23 -13.37 20.72
CA ALA A 25 -54.89 -13.30 19.30
C ALA A 25 -53.39 -13.00 19.18
N VAL A 26 -52.62 -13.98 18.69
CA VAL A 26 -51.20 -13.82 18.39
C VAL A 26 -51.09 -13.02 17.09
N ALA A 27 -51.15 -11.69 17.20
CA ALA A 27 -50.72 -10.80 16.13
C ALA A 27 -49.19 -10.80 16.09
N LEU A 28 -48.60 -11.68 15.28
CA LEU A 28 -47.20 -11.59 14.88
C LEU A 28 -47.04 -10.43 13.88
N ASN A 29 -47.05 -9.19 14.39
CA ASN A 29 -46.49 -8.05 13.67
C ASN A 29 -45.18 -7.67 14.34
N VAL A 30 -44.14 -8.44 14.03
CA VAL A 30 -42.76 -8.08 14.40
C VAL A 30 -42.33 -7.01 13.40
N PRO A 31 -41.98 -5.78 13.82
CA PRO A 31 -41.41 -4.81 12.91
C PRO A 31 -40.16 -5.44 12.28
N LYS A 32 -40.10 -5.42 10.95
CA LYS A 32 -38.89 -5.79 10.21
C LYS A 32 -37.74 -4.96 10.79
N PRO A 33 -36.61 -5.56 11.24
CA PRO A 33 -35.44 -4.78 11.60
C PRO A 33 -35.08 -3.93 10.39
N GLU A 34 -35.24 -2.61 10.52
CA GLU A 34 -34.60 -1.67 9.61
C GLU A 34 -33.12 -2.03 9.70
N LEU A 35 -32.55 -2.55 8.61
CA LEU A 35 -31.11 -2.75 8.53
C LEU A 35 -30.52 -1.36 8.68
N GLU A 36 -30.04 -1.04 9.89
CA GLU A 36 -29.28 0.17 10.14
C GLU A 36 -28.13 0.15 9.15
N LEU A 37 -28.22 1.01 8.13
CA LEU A 37 -27.10 1.27 7.24
C LEU A 37 -25.93 1.65 8.16
N PRO A 38 -24.76 0.98 8.03
CA PRO A 38 -23.64 1.25 8.90
C PRO A 38 -23.38 2.76 8.90
N PRO A 39 -23.07 3.35 10.06
CA PRO A 39 -22.85 4.79 10.17
C PRO A 39 -21.81 5.22 9.12
N LYS A 40 -21.99 6.42 8.55
CA LYS A 40 -21.05 7.05 7.58
C LYS A 40 -19.61 7.26 8.13
N ASN A 41 -19.32 6.72 9.31
CA ASN A 41 -18.03 6.65 9.99
C ASN A 41 -17.51 5.20 10.09
N ALA A 42 -17.85 4.31 9.15
CA ALA A 42 -16.97 3.20 8.84
C ALA A 42 -15.66 3.83 8.36
N LEU A 43 -14.75 4.10 9.30
CA LEU A 43 -13.45 4.67 9.05
C LEU A 43 -12.83 3.89 7.89
N ASP A 44 -12.31 4.58 6.88
CA ASP A 44 -11.68 3.96 5.71
C ASP A 44 -10.56 3.02 6.19
N TYR A 45 -10.91 1.72 6.35
CA TYR A 45 -10.01 0.70 6.86
C TYR A 45 -8.77 0.58 5.98
N PRO A 46 -8.88 0.59 4.63
CA PRO A 46 -7.73 0.74 3.74
C PRO A 46 -6.84 1.95 4.08
N ALA A 47 -7.38 3.17 4.22
CA ALA A 47 -6.57 4.35 4.50
C ALA A 47 -5.89 4.31 5.88
N GLN A 48 -6.57 3.77 6.89
CA GLN A 48 -5.99 3.55 8.22
C GLN A 48 -4.84 2.54 8.20
N ARG A 49 -5.02 1.42 7.47
CA ARG A 49 -3.97 0.40 7.32
C ARG A 49 -2.79 0.97 6.54
N ALA A 50 -3.03 1.70 5.45
CA ALA A 50 -1.98 2.35 4.68
C ALA A 50 -1.17 3.33 5.53
N SER A 51 -1.86 4.18 6.31
CA SER A 51 -1.19 5.12 7.22
C SER A 51 -0.40 4.38 8.30
N TRP A 52 -0.96 3.33 8.89
CA TRP A 52 -0.25 2.54 9.90
C TRP A 52 1.02 1.88 9.37
N VAL A 53 0.98 1.29 8.17
CA VAL A 53 2.14 0.67 7.53
C VAL A 53 3.22 1.70 7.25
N ARG A 54 2.85 2.86 6.69
CA ARG A 54 3.77 3.98 6.42
C ARG A 54 4.43 4.51 7.70
N ASP A 55 3.66 4.61 8.78
CA ASP A 55 4.12 5.24 10.03
C ASP A 55 4.77 4.23 10.99
N PHE A 56 4.84 2.95 10.62
CA PHE A 56 5.49 1.91 11.42
C PHE A 56 7.00 2.14 11.50
N ASN A 57 7.53 2.19 12.73
CA ASN A 57 8.95 2.35 12.96
C ASN A 57 9.66 0.99 13.00
N GLY A 58 10.20 0.57 11.86
CA GLY A 58 11.05 -0.63 11.76
C GLY A 58 12.52 -0.41 12.14
N GLY A 59 12.93 0.83 12.41
CA GLY A 59 14.32 1.21 12.68
C GLY A 59 15.05 1.74 11.44
N ASP A 60 16.38 1.76 11.52
CA ASP A 60 17.23 2.19 10.41
C ASP A 60 17.12 1.20 9.24
N CYS A 61 17.25 1.71 8.02
CA CYS A 61 17.22 0.88 6.81
C CYS A 61 15.95 0.01 6.68
N PHE A 62 14.79 0.60 6.98
CA PHE A 62 13.49 -0.05 6.91
C PHE A 62 12.51 0.82 6.14
N TYR A 63 11.86 0.21 5.15
CA TYR A 63 10.72 0.81 4.46
C TYR A 63 9.68 -0.26 4.19
N ALA A 64 8.41 0.10 4.37
CA ALA A 64 7.27 -0.73 4.02
C ALA A 64 6.19 0.14 3.39
N THR A 65 5.55 -0.39 2.35
CA THR A 65 4.39 0.24 1.74
C THR A 65 3.33 -0.79 1.49
N LEU A 66 2.09 -0.37 1.65
CA LEU A 66 0.93 -1.12 1.19
C LEU A 66 0.96 -1.17 -0.34
N THR A 67 0.83 -2.36 -0.94
CA THR A 67 0.70 -2.53 -2.40
C THR A 67 -0.73 -2.84 -2.81
N SER A 68 -1.50 -3.48 -1.93
CA SER A 68 -2.93 -3.65 -2.08
C SER A 68 -3.60 -3.80 -0.71
N ALA A 69 -4.84 -3.31 -0.59
CA ALA A 69 -5.71 -3.61 0.55
C ALA A 69 -7.14 -3.77 0.09
N THR A 70 -7.71 -4.92 0.43
CA THR A 70 -9.15 -5.21 0.36
C THR A 70 -9.69 -5.34 1.78
N GLU A 71 -10.97 -5.65 1.94
CA GLU A 71 -11.56 -5.87 3.27
C GLU A 71 -10.85 -7.00 4.02
N THR A 72 -10.47 -8.07 3.32
CA THR A 72 -9.98 -9.35 3.89
C THR A 72 -8.55 -9.72 3.52
N ALA A 73 -7.87 -8.94 2.70
CA ALA A 73 -6.49 -9.20 2.29
C ALA A 73 -5.69 -7.90 2.23
N VAL A 74 -4.45 -7.95 2.70
CA VAL A 74 -3.52 -6.83 2.70
C VAL A 74 -2.18 -7.34 2.22
N GLU A 75 -1.61 -6.67 1.22
CA GLU A 75 -0.27 -6.95 0.72
C GLU A 75 0.64 -5.76 1.06
N ILE A 76 1.81 -6.08 1.60
CA ILE A 76 2.86 -5.13 1.98
C ILE A 76 4.13 -5.54 1.26
N GLU A 77 4.78 -4.58 0.61
CA GLU A 77 6.15 -4.74 0.11
C GLU A 77 7.12 -4.04 1.06
N GLY A 78 8.18 -4.74 1.43
CA GLY A 78 9.17 -4.27 2.40
C GLY A 78 10.59 -4.27 1.82
N LEU A 79 11.36 -3.24 2.13
CA LEU A 79 12.80 -3.14 1.86
C LEU A 79 13.54 -2.98 3.18
N GLY A 80 14.57 -3.81 3.41
CA GLY A 80 15.45 -3.64 4.55
C GLY A 80 16.61 -4.63 4.58
N THR A 81 17.50 -4.51 5.56
CA THR A 81 18.69 -5.37 5.72
C THR A 81 18.42 -6.62 6.55
N GLU A 82 17.33 -6.63 7.32
CA GLU A 82 17.00 -7.67 8.28
C GLU A 82 15.52 -8.05 8.18
N VAL A 83 15.19 -9.30 8.55
CA VAL A 83 13.81 -9.82 8.52
C VAL A 83 13.05 -9.47 9.80
N GLN A 84 13.75 -9.33 10.92
CA GLN A 84 13.20 -9.15 12.26
C GLN A 84 12.28 -7.92 12.39
N PRO A 85 12.55 -6.76 11.75
CA PRO A 85 11.60 -5.65 11.73
C PRO A 85 10.25 -5.99 11.08
N PHE A 86 10.25 -6.82 10.04
CA PHE A 86 9.03 -7.24 9.35
C PHE A 86 8.23 -8.27 10.15
N GLU A 87 8.89 -9.13 10.92
CA GLU A 87 8.21 -10.03 11.87
C GLU A 87 7.47 -9.26 12.97
N ARG A 88 8.07 -8.16 13.47
CA ARG A 88 7.39 -7.26 14.41
C ARG A 88 6.21 -6.55 13.75
N MET A 89 6.40 -6.02 12.53
CA MET A 89 5.32 -5.42 11.76
C MET A 89 4.15 -6.38 11.58
N LEU A 90 4.43 -7.64 11.20
CA LEU A 90 3.41 -8.69 11.05
C LEU A 90 2.61 -8.88 12.35
N SER A 91 3.31 -9.07 13.48
CA SER A 91 2.68 -9.29 14.77
C SER A 91 1.83 -8.09 15.22
N ASP A 92 2.36 -6.88 15.10
CA ASP A 92 1.68 -5.65 15.51
C ASP A 92 0.48 -5.32 14.60
N PHE A 93 0.62 -5.57 13.29
CA PHE A 93 -0.48 -5.41 12.34
C PHE A 93 -1.62 -6.37 12.65
N GLN A 94 -1.31 -7.66 12.88
CA GLN A 94 -2.29 -8.68 13.22
C GLN A 94 -3.00 -8.38 14.54
N ALA A 95 -2.24 -7.93 15.56
CA ALA A 95 -2.81 -7.54 16.85
C ALA A 95 -3.76 -6.33 16.72
N ARG A 96 -3.43 -5.36 15.85
CA ARG A 96 -4.20 -4.13 15.67
C ARG A 96 -5.44 -4.30 14.78
N PHE A 97 -5.31 -5.02 13.67
CA PHE A 97 -6.34 -5.10 12.63
C PHE A 97 -7.06 -6.45 12.57
N HIS A 98 -6.63 -7.43 13.38
CA HIS A 98 -7.16 -8.80 13.37
C HIS A 98 -7.12 -9.45 11.98
N LEU A 99 -6.13 -9.06 11.19
CA LEU A 99 -5.89 -9.52 9.82
C LEU A 99 -4.40 -9.75 9.66
N GLU A 100 -4.04 -10.89 9.07
CA GLU A 100 -2.65 -11.20 8.75
C GLU A 100 -2.31 -10.65 7.35
N PRO A 101 -1.38 -9.70 7.21
CA PRO A 101 -0.93 -9.21 5.91
C PRO A 101 0.05 -10.20 5.25
N ASP A 102 0.04 -10.26 3.92
CA ASP A 102 1.13 -10.86 3.15
C ASP A 102 2.27 -9.84 3.02
N ILE A 103 3.42 -10.13 3.62
CA ILE A 103 4.58 -9.25 3.61
C ILE A 103 5.66 -9.82 2.69
N SER A 104 5.81 -9.20 1.52
CA SER A 104 6.89 -9.47 0.57
C SER A 104 8.16 -8.71 0.97
N VAL A 105 9.03 -9.36 1.73
CA VAL A 105 10.33 -8.78 2.16
C VAL A 105 11.37 -8.89 1.05
N ARG A 106 12.06 -7.78 0.77
CA ARG A 106 13.18 -7.66 -0.17
C ARG A 106 14.43 -7.24 0.60
N LEU A 107 15.33 -8.20 0.81
CA LEU A 107 16.59 -7.93 1.50
C LEU A 107 17.54 -7.15 0.59
N ILE A 108 17.97 -5.99 1.09
CA ILE A 108 18.92 -5.07 0.43
C ILE A 108 20.24 -5.04 1.18
N GLU A 109 21.29 -4.55 0.52
CA GLU A 109 22.60 -4.37 1.17
C GLU A 109 22.62 -3.08 2.01
N PRO A 110 23.48 -3.01 3.05
CA PRO A 110 23.63 -1.79 3.86
C PRO A 110 23.95 -0.53 3.03
N ALA A 111 24.66 -0.67 1.92
CA ALA A 111 24.99 0.44 1.03
C ALA A 111 23.76 1.03 0.31
N GLN A 112 22.62 0.33 0.31
CA GLN A 112 21.37 0.74 -0.33
C GLN A 112 20.38 1.39 0.65
N CYS A 113 20.72 1.50 1.93
CA CYS A 113 19.79 1.95 2.97
C CYS A 113 19.17 3.32 2.74
N GLU A 114 19.91 4.24 2.10
CA GLU A 114 19.40 5.57 1.76
C GLU A 114 18.11 5.52 0.91
N VAL A 115 17.89 4.44 0.16
CA VAL A 115 16.63 4.23 -0.58
C VAL A 115 15.43 4.18 0.37
N THR A 116 15.57 3.52 1.51
CA THR A 116 14.46 3.37 2.47
C THR A 116 14.09 4.70 3.12
N ASP A 117 15.09 5.52 3.48
CA ASP A 117 14.89 6.85 4.04
C ASP A 117 14.29 7.81 3.02
N PHE A 118 14.77 7.76 1.78
CA PHE A 118 14.26 8.55 0.68
C PHE A 118 12.77 8.26 0.41
N LEU A 119 12.41 6.98 0.30
CA LEU A 119 11.02 6.57 0.09
C LEU A 119 10.12 6.95 1.27
N ARG A 120 10.59 6.74 2.51
CA ARG A 120 9.85 7.12 3.72
C ARG A 120 9.57 8.62 3.78
N PHE A 121 10.52 9.45 3.36
CA PHE A 121 10.34 10.91 3.32
C PHE A 121 9.28 11.31 2.29
N LEU A 122 9.36 10.81 1.05
CA LEU A 122 8.40 11.15 0.00
C LEU A 122 7.00 10.58 0.26
N ASP A 123 6.89 9.47 0.98
CA ASP A 123 5.59 8.90 1.38
C ASP A 123 4.78 9.78 2.33
N GLN A 124 5.41 10.80 2.94
CA GLN A 124 4.73 11.81 3.74
C GLN A 124 4.11 12.92 2.88
N MET A 125 4.50 13.03 1.61
CA MET A 125 3.94 14.02 0.69
C MET A 125 2.62 13.53 0.10
N PRO A 126 1.62 14.41 -0.10
CA PRO A 126 0.32 14.06 -0.65
C PRO A 126 0.37 13.93 -2.20
N ALA A 127 1.36 13.23 -2.74
CA ALA A 127 1.56 13.04 -4.18
C ALA A 127 1.22 11.61 -4.62
N ASP A 128 0.55 11.46 -5.76
CA ASP A 128 0.24 10.14 -6.32
C ASP A 128 1.51 9.41 -6.74
N LYS A 129 1.65 8.15 -6.29
CA LYS A 129 2.82 7.33 -6.61
C LYS A 129 2.80 6.86 -8.07
N PRO A 130 3.92 6.91 -8.79
CA PRO A 130 4.05 6.24 -10.08
C PRO A 130 3.89 4.72 -9.93
N GLN A 131 3.28 4.06 -10.92
CA GLN A 131 3.21 2.60 -10.96
C GLN A 131 4.37 2.05 -11.78
N LEU A 132 5.28 1.35 -11.11
CA LEU A 132 6.41 0.66 -11.74
C LEU A 132 6.20 -0.85 -11.69
N ALA A 133 6.20 -1.50 -12.86
CA ALA A 133 6.16 -2.95 -13.01
C ALA A 133 7.43 -3.42 -13.73
N LEU A 134 8.08 -4.46 -13.18
CA LEU A 134 9.21 -5.13 -13.83
C LEU A 134 8.72 -6.41 -14.50
N ASP A 135 9.25 -6.72 -15.69
CA ASP A 135 8.88 -7.94 -16.43
C ASP A 135 9.31 -9.22 -15.69
N ARG A 136 10.36 -9.11 -14.86
CA ARG A 136 10.92 -10.18 -14.03
C ARG A 136 11.72 -9.62 -12.86
N THR A 137 11.81 -10.38 -11.79
CA THR A 137 12.53 -10.01 -10.55
C THR A 137 13.81 -10.83 -10.34
N THR A 138 14.16 -11.72 -11.26
CA THR A 138 15.45 -12.42 -11.31
C THR A 138 15.98 -12.32 -12.74
N VAL A 139 17.15 -11.71 -12.91
CA VAL A 139 17.74 -11.34 -14.19
C VAL A 139 19.15 -11.94 -14.27
N PRO A 140 19.45 -12.81 -15.24
CA PRO A 140 20.82 -13.28 -15.47
C PRO A 140 21.73 -12.13 -15.90
N SER A 141 23.03 -12.19 -15.56
CA SER A 141 23.97 -11.16 -16.00
C SER A 141 24.04 -11.09 -17.53
N GLY A 142 23.96 -9.87 -18.08
CA GLY A 142 23.96 -9.57 -19.52
C GLY A 142 22.59 -9.70 -20.17
N SER A 143 21.59 -10.24 -19.46
CA SER A 143 20.21 -10.27 -19.93
C SER A 143 19.53 -8.93 -19.74
N PRO A 144 18.50 -8.61 -20.55
CA PRO A 144 17.78 -7.38 -20.40
C PRO A 144 16.85 -7.39 -19.19
N ILE A 145 16.88 -6.28 -18.43
CA ILE A 145 15.84 -5.90 -17.49
C ILE A 145 14.87 -4.96 -18.23
N GLY A 146 13.58 -5.28 -18.16
CA GLY A 146 12.52 -4.54 -18.79
C GLY A 146 11.38 -4.26 -17.80
N GLY A 147 10.58 -3.26 -18.14
CA GLY A 147 9.44 -2.88 -17.33
C GLY A 147 8.62 -1.75 -17.92
N THR A 148 7.52 -1.46 -17.24
CA THR A 148 6.57 -0.40 -17.56
C THR A 148 6.43 0.54 -16.39
N LEU A 149 6.38 1.83 -16.69
CA LEU A 149 6.11 2.93 -15.78
C LEU A 149 4.81 3.61 -16.24
N VAL A 150 3.84 3.72 -15.34
CA VAL A 150 2.61 4.50 -15.56
C VAL A 150 2.58 5.64 -14.55
N THR A 151 2.38 6.85 -15.04
CA THR A 151 2.26 8.06 -14.21
C THR A 151 0.98 8.80 -14.58
N ARG A 152 0.53 9.71 -13.70
CA ARG A 152 -0.53 10.64 -14.08
C ARG A 152 0.03 11.60 -15.15
N GLY A 153 -0.77 11.88 -16.17
CA GLY A 153 -0.40 12.83 -17.22
C GLY A 153 0.02 14.19 -16.66
N GLY A 154 1.09 14.76 -17.23
CA GLY A 154 1.64 16.07 -16.85
C GLY A 154 2.75 16.02 -15.79
N LEU A 155 3.04 14.85 -15.21
CA LEU A 155 4.18 14.67 -14.31
C LEU A 155 5.43 14.21 -15.07
N ILE A 156 6.59 14.63 -14.59
CA ILE A 156 7.91 14.27 -15.12
C ILE A 156 8.52 13.23 -14.19
N SER A 157 9.16 12.21 -14.76
CA SER A 157 9.77 11.11 -14.03
C SER A 157 11.27 11.04 -14.27
N SER A 158 12.04 10.96 -13.18
CA SER A 158 13.44 10.53 -13.20
C SER A 158 13.53 9.06 -12.78
N VAL A 159 14.29 8.27 -13.52
CA VAL A 159 14.45 6.83 -13.29
C VAL A 159 15.90 6.51 -12.95
N LEU A 160 16.10 5.85 -11.81
CA LEU A 160 17.40 5.51 -11.27
C LEU A 160 17.51 3.99 -11.12
N LEU A 161 18.68 3.44 -11.45
CA LEU A 161 19.10 2.11 -11.00
C LEU A 161 20.06 2.29 -9.83
N ILE A 162 19.86 1.55 -8.75
CA ILE A 162 20.78 1.50 -7.61
C ILE A 162 21.30 0.07 -7.46
N ASP A 163 22.61 -0.09 -7.61
CA ASP A 163 23.25 -1.40 -7.47
C ASP A 163 23.42 -1.82 -6.01
N HIS A 164 23.79 -3.09 -5.79
CA HIS A 164 24.05 -3.65 -4.47
C HIS A 164 25.15 -2.94 -3.66
N ARG A 165 25.99 -2.11 -4.29
CA ARG A 165 27.03 -1.31 -3.63
C ARG A 165 26.55 0.11 -3.33
N GLY A 166 25.27 0.39 -3.54
CA GLY A 166 24.70 1.71 -3.34
C GLY A 166 25.08 2.72 -4.42
N MET A 167 25.52 2.28 -5.60
CA MET A 167 25.81 3.20 -6.71
C MET A 167 24.54 3.43 -7.53
N ALA A 168 24.17 4.70 -7.69
CA ALA A 168 23.06 5.13 -8.53
C ALA A 168 23.52 5.42 -9.96
N PHE A 169 22.69 5.03 -10.93
CA PHE A 169 22.85 5.25 -12.36
C PHE A 169 21.58 5.90 -12.88
N ASN A 170 21.70 6.99 -13.64
CA ASN A 170 20.58 7.60 -14.32
C ASN A 170 20.15 6.72 -15.52
N LEU A 171 18.85 6.46 -15.63
CA LEU A 171 18.26 5.65 -16.70
C LEU A 171 17.36 6.46 -17.64
N ASP A 172 17.23 7.77 -17.47
CA ASP A 172 16.28 8.61 -18.21
C ASP A 172 16.47 8.47 -19.73
N GLY A 173 17.73 8.46 -20.19
CA GLY A 173 18.06 8.25 -21.60
C GLY A 173 17.75 6.85 -22.15
N ARG A 174 17.28 5.92 -21.31
CA ARG A 174 16.85 4.56 -21.69
C ARG A 174 15.33 4.36 -21.57
N ILE A 175 14.61 5.40 -21.15
CA ILE A 175 13.15 5.37 -21.04
C ILE A 175 12.52 5.77 -22.38
N LEU A 176 11.60 4.94 -22.85
CA LEU A 176 10.79 5.22 -24.03
C LEU A 176 9.42 5.70 -23.58
N ALA A 177 9.20 7.01 -23.65
CA ALA A 177 7.92 7.62 -23.31
C ALA A 177 6.87 7.38 -24.40
N GLN A 178 5.64 7.11 -23.96
CA GLN A 178 4.42 7.00 -24.75
C GLN A 178 3.35 7.89 -24.08
N ALA A 179 2.15 8.01 -24.65
CA ALA A 179 1.17 9.02 -24.23
C ALA A 179 0.79 8.97 -22.73
N ASP A 180 0.66 7.78 -22.16
CA ASP A 180 0.19 7.53 -20.78
C ASP A 180 1.09 6.54 -20.02
N LYS A 181 2.17 6.07 -20.65
CA LYS A 181 3.07 5.07 -20.11
C LYS A 181 4.48 5.27 -20.65
N ALA A 182 5.45 4.76 -19.93
CA ALA A 182 6.83 4.68 -20.37
C ALA A 182 7.31 3.23 -20.23
N THR A 183 8.19 2.81 -21.12
CA THR A 183 8.75 1.45 -21.10
C THR A 183 10.27 1.53 -21.18
N PHE A 184 10.95 0.57 -20.57
CA PHE A 184 12.39 0.42 -20.70
C PHE A 184 12.72 -1.05 -20.92
N ASN A 185 13.82 -1.30 -21.62
CA ASN A 185 14.35 -2.64 -21.84
C ASN A 185 15.83 -2.52 -22.23
N PHE A 186 16.73 -2.82 -21.31
CA PHE A 186 18.17 -2.69 -21.56
C PHE A 186 18.97 -3.80 -20.87
N PRO A 187 20.09 -4.25 -21.47
CA PRO A 187 20.98 -5.23 -20.84
C PRO A 187 21.65 -4.63 -19.61
N ILE A 188 21.79 -5.45 -18.57
CA ILE A 188 22.50 -5.12 -17.35
C ILE A 188 23.47 -6.24 -17.00
N ASP A 189 24.70 -5.89 -16.65
CA ASP A 189 25.76 -6.83 -16.31
C ASP A 189 26.26 -6.59 -14.89
N LEU A 190 26.69 -7.68 -14.25
CA LEU A 190 27.49 -7.60 -13.04
C LEU A 190 28.89 -7.10 -13.36
N GLY A 191 29.49 -6.42 -12.37
CA GLY A 191 30.91 -6.14 -12.39
C GLY A 191 31.72 -7.42 -12.50
N ALA A 192 32.89 -7.36 -13.14
CA ALA A 192 33.70 -8.54 -13.45
C ALA A 192 34.02 -9.40 -12.22
N ALA A 193 34.27 -8.78 -11.07
CA ALA A 193 34.54 -9.48 -9.81
C ALA A 193 33.31 -10.26 -9.31
N ASP A 194 32.12 -9.65 -9.30
CA ASP A 194 30.90 -10.30 -8.84
C ASP A 194 30.45 -11.41 -9.79
N LYS A 195 30.64 -11.19 -11.10
CA LYS A 195 30.39 -12.19 -12.14
C LYS A 195 31.33 -13.39 -12.00
N ALA A 196 32.63 -13.15 -11.81
CA ALA A 196 33.62 -14.22 -11.59
C ALA A 196 33.34 -15.02 -10.31
N ALA A 197 32.78 -14.36 -9.29
CA ALA A 197 32.37 -15.00 -8.05
C ALA A 197 30.99 -15.69 -8.12
N GLY A 198 30.31 -15.64 -9.27
CA GLY A 198 28.98 -16.25 -9.44
C GLY A 198 27.92 -15.66 -8.52
N LYS A 199 28.06 -14.39 -8.11
CA LYS A 199 27.14 -13.77 -7.16
C LYS A 199 25.78 -13.52 -7.78
N VAL A 200 24.77 -13.54 -6.93
CA VAL A 200 23.44 -12.98 -7.19
C VAL A 200 23.23 -11.84 -6.21
N VAL A 201 23.06 -10.63 -6.72
CA VAL A 201 23.07 -9.41 -5.90
C VAL A 201 21.76 -8.62 -6.05
N PRO A 202 21.34 -7.89 -5.01
CA PRO A 202 20.14 -7.08 -5.06
C PRO A 202 20.34 -5.84 -5.94
N GLN A 203 19.31 -5.44 -6.65
CA GLN A 203 19.27 -4.24 -7.47
C GLN A 203 17.90 -3.55 -7.27
N ILE A 204 17.88 -2.23 -7.37
CA ILE A 204 16.66 -1.44 -7.18
C ILE A 204 16.49 -0.50 -8.37
N ILE A 205 15.32 -0.53 -9.02
CA ILE A 205 14.88 0.54 -9.92
C ILE A 205 13.97 1.46 -9.13
N MET A 206 14.32 2.73 -9.05
CA MET A 206 13.54 3.76 -8.39
C MET A 206 13.07 4.79 -9.41
N VAL A 207 11.82 5.19 -9.29
CA VAL A 207 11.22 6.24 -10.10
C VAL A 207 10.76 7.35 -9.17
N ILE A 208 11.18 8.58 -9.46
CA ILE A 208 10.81 9.78 -8.74
C ILE A 208 10.00 10.63 -9.70
N THR A 209 8.80 11.06 -9.29
CA THR A 209 7.86 11.75 -10.17
C THR A 209 7.32 13.01 -9.51
N GLY A 210 7.21 14.09 -10.28
CA GLY A 210 6.67 15.36 -9.79
C GLY A 210 6.35 16.34 -10.91
N PRO A 211 5.96 17.58 -10.57
CA PRO A 211 5.48 18.57 -11.54
C PRO A 211 6.60 19.23 -12.37
N GLN A 212 7.86 19.02 -12.01
CA GLN A 212 9.03 19.63 -12.64
C GLN A 212 10.24 18.68 -12.60
N ASP A 213 11.25 18.98 -13.41
CA ASP A 213 12.51 18.24 -13.42
C ASP A 213 13.27 18.35 -12.09
N ILE A 214 14.01 17.30 -11.74
CA ILE A 214 14.95 17.27 -10.62
C ILE A 214 16.36 17.40 -11.18
N GLN A 215 16.99 18.56 -11.01
CA GLN A 215 18.33 18.82 -11.54
C GLN A 215 19.38 17.91 -10.91
N ALA A 216 19.27 17.62 -9.61
CA ALA A 216 20.14 16.70 -8.91
C ALA A 216 20.08 15.27 -9.48
N ALA A 217 18.97 14.87 -10.11
CA ALA A 217 18.82 13.57 -10.77
C ALA A 217 19.45 13.53 -12.18
N ALA A 218 19.79 14.68 -12.78
CA ALA A 218 20.39 14.80 -14.11
C ALA A 218 21.93 14.65 -14.07
N PHE A 219 22.42 13.47 -13.68
CA PHE A 219 23.86 13.16 -13.59
C PHE A 219 24.30 12.13 -14.64
N SER A 220 25.56 12.20 -15.06
CA SER A 220 26.12 11.33 -16.12
C SER A 220 27.04 10.22 -15.61
N ALA A 221 27.71 10.44 -14.48
CA ALA A 221 28.62 9.46 -13.87
C ALA A 221 27.92 8.71 -12.72
N PRO A 222 28.14 7.39 -12.55
CA PRO A 222 27.61 6.65 -11.41
C PRO A 222 27.96 7.35 -10.10
N THR A 223 26.95 7.59 -9.26
CA THR A 223 27.08 8.42 -8.05
C THR A 223 26.58 7.64 -6.83
N PRO A 224 27.24 7.69 -5.66
CA PRO A 224 26.72 7.02 -4.46
C PRO A 224 25.31 7.52 -4.10
N ALA A 225 24.37 6.60 -3.90
CA ALA A 225 22.99 6.89 -3.53
C ALA A 225 22.92 7.69 -2.23
N ALA A 226 23.78 7.37 -1.26
CA ALA A 226 23.94 8.08 0.01
C ALA A 226 24.35 9.57 -0.14
N LEU A 227 24.85 9.98 -1.32
CA LEU A 227 25.14 11.38 -1.62
C LEU A 227 24.09 12.00 -2.56
N LEU A 228 23.56 11.20 -3.48
CA LEU A 228 22.61 11.63 -4.49
C LEU A 228 21.22 11.89 -3.89
N LEU A 229 20.67 10.92 -3.16
CA LEU A 229 19.28 10.95 -2.70
C LEU A 229 19.04 12.09 -1.70
N PRO A 230 19.93 12.38 -0.73
CA PRO A 230 19.78 13.58 0.12
C PRO A 230 19.78 14.89 -0.68
N ARG A 231 20.59 15.00 -1.74
CA ARG A 231 20.61 16.20 -2.59
C ARG A 231 19.30 16.38 -3.36
N ILE A 232 18.71 15.27 -3.82
CA ILE A 232 17.39 15.30 -4.46
C ILE A 232 16.34 15.77 -3.45
N LEU A 233 16.36 15.26 -2.20
CA LEU A 233 15.43 15.71 -1.17
C LEU A 233 15.61 17.19 -0.83
N GLU A 234 16.84 17.68 -0.73
CA GLU A 234 17.15 19.10 -0.50
C GLU A 234 16.59 19.99 -1.61
N GLU A 235 16.72 19.57 -2.88
CA GLU A 235 16.12 20.28 -4.01
C GLU A 235 14.59 20.29 -3.95
N ILE A 236 13.97 19.13 -3.65
CA ILE A 236 12.51 18.99 -3.54
C ILE A 236 11.96 19.91 -2.43
N ASP A 237 12.59 19.90 -1.25
CA ASP A 237 12.19 20.72 -0.10
C ASP A 237 12.35 22.22 -0.39
N THR A 238 13.49 22.61 -0.97
CA THR A 238 13.78 24.00 -1.36
C THR A 238 12.73 24.54 -2.35
N ASN A 239 12.34 23.71 -3.31
CA ASN A 239 11.37 24.07 -4.33
C ASN A 239 9.91 23.94 -3.87
N ARG A 240 9.66 23.45 -2.64
CA ARG A 240 8.32 23.23 -2.05
C ARG A 240 7.35 22.54 -3.01
N SER A 241 7.86 21.57 -3.74
CA SER A 241 7.12 20.84 -4.75
C SER A 241 6.76 19.46 -4.25
N GLU A 242 5.57 18.99 -4.59
CA GLU A 242 5.11 17.67 -4.19
C GLU A 242 5.67 16.62 -5.17
N PHE A 243 6.46 15.70 -4.64
CA PHE A 243 7.02 14.58 -5.38
C PHE A 243 6.58 13.27 -4.74
N SER A 244 6.53 12.22 -5.54
CA SER A 244 6.34 10.85 -5.09
C SER A 244 7.44 9.96 -5.66
N ALA A 245 7.67 8.82 -5.02
CA ALA A 245 8.55 7.81 -5.56
C ALA A 245 7.99 6.40 -5.39
N THR A 246 8.43 5.51 -6.27
CA THR A 246 8.27 4.07 -6.11
C THR A 246 9.60 3.39 -6.38
N ALA A 247 9.84 2.27 -5.73
CA ALA A 247 10.99 1.43 -5.99
C ALA A 247 10.55 -0.01 -6.28
N LYS A 248 11.27 -0.70 -7.17
CA LYS A 248 11.12 -2.12 -7.42
C LYS A 248 12.46 -2.83 -7.34
N TYR A 249 12.43 -3.96 -6.65
CA TYR A 249 13.58 -4.82 -6.41
C TYR A 249 13.69 -5.91 -7.47
N PHE A 250 14.91 -6.24 -7.87
CA PHE A 250 15.21 -7.47 -8.58
C PHE A 250 16.59 -8.03 -8.18
N ARG A 251 16.80 -9.31 -8.43
CA ARG A 251 18.09 -9.99 -8.28
C ARG A 251 18.80 -10.04 -9.61
N LEU A 252 20.07 -9.65 -9.63
CA LEU A 252 20.94 -9.73 -10.80
C LEU A 252 22.05 -10.75 -10.55
N GLY A 253 22.23 -11.67 -11.48
CA GLY A 253 23.29 -12.67 -11.43
C GLY A 253 22.81 -14.05 -11.82
N GLY A 254 23.70 -15.03 -11.64
CA GLY A 254 23.59 -16.34 -12.26
C GLY A 254 24.37 -16.43 -13.56
#